data_AF-A0A7Z0PYR3-F1
#
_entry.id   AF-A0A7Z0PYR3-F1
#
_cell.length_a   1.000
_cell.length_b   1.000
_cell.length_c   1.000
_cell.angle_alpha   90.00
_cell.angle_beta   90.00
_cell.angle_gamma   90.00
#
_symmetry.space_group_name_H-M   'P 1'
#
loop_
_entity.id
_entity.type
_entity.pdbx_description
1 polymer ?
#
loop_
_entity_poly.entity_id
_entity_poly.type
_entity_poly.pdbx_seq_one_letter_code
_entity_poly.pdbx_strand_id
1 'polypeptide(L)'
;MTSTDTREETEDSGPGGYAAARLGLLQEEDRSGPSRRRTLSQLTDRWLAGLFAAAAPAARGLALVAVGGYGRGELSPRSDLDLLLLHDGSAPDAVAAVADRLWYPVWDLGLALDHSVRTPAEAGKTAAEDLKVQLGLLDARHLAGDLTLTTGLRTAVLADWRNQAPRRLPELRDLCADRA
;
A
#
# COMPACT_ATOMS: atom_id res chain seq x y z
N MET A 1 -0.13 49.01 11.05
CA MET A 1 0.32 48.31 12.29
C MET A 1 -0.95 47.80 12.94
N THR A 2 -1.39 46.59 12.61
CA THR A 2 -0.83 45.35 13.15
C THR A 2 -0.86 44.26 12.07
N SER A 3 0.31 43.76 11.66
CA SER A 3 0.42 42.55 10.86
C SER A 3 0.09 41.37 11.75
N THR A 4 -1.00 40.65 11.44
CA THR A 4 -1.17 39.29 11.94
C THR A 4 -0.52 38.40 10.91
N ASP A 5 0.68 37.96 11.26
CA ASP A 5 1.48 36.96 10.55
C ASP A 5 0.69 35.65 10.54
N THR A 6 -0.02 35.39 9.43
CA THR A 6 -0.60 34.08 9.16
C THR A 6 0.57 33.16 8.86
N ARG A 7 1.08 32.47 9.89
CA ARG A 7 1.89 31.28 9.68
C ARG A 7 1.02 30.31 8.89
N GLU A 8 1.27 30.21 7.59
CA GLU A 8 1.00 28.99 6.84
C GLU A 8 1.77 27.88 7.54
N GLU A 9 1.10 27.15 8.42
CA GLU A 9 1.52 25.81 8.81
C GLU A 9 1.49 24.99 7.53
N THR A 10 2.60 24.98 6.80
CA THR A 10 2.87 23.93 5.83
C THR A 10 2.83 22.64 6.64
N GLU A 11 1.72 21.90 6.60
CA GLU A 11 1.63 20.55 7.15
C GLU A 11 2.84 19.79 6.62
N ASP A 12 3.81 19.51 7.50
CA ASP A 12 5.04 18.80 7.14
C ASP A 12 4.63 17.44 6.58
N SER A 13 4.60 17.36 5.25
CA SER A 13 4.19 16.15 4.54
C SER A 13 5.34 15.13 4.48
N GLY A 14 6.49 15.47 5.08
CA GLY A 14 7.61 14.57 5.25
C GLY A 14 7.39 13.51 6.33
N PRO A 15 8.38 12.62 6.54
CA PRO A 15 8.28 11.53 7.51
C PRO A 15 7.98 12.01 8.95
N GLY A 16 8.53 13.15 9.35
CA GLY A 16 8.33 13.73 10.68
C GLY A 16 6.88 14.13 10.96
N GLY A 17 6.29 14.93 10.08
CA GLY A 17 4.88 15.31 10.21
C GLY A 17 3.90 14.14 10.06
N TYR A 18 4.20 13.15 9.21
CA TYR A 18 3.40 11.92 9.17
C TYR A 18 3.43 11.18 10.51
N ALA A 19 4.61 11.00 11.13
CA ALA A 19 4.73 10.32 12.41
C ALA A 19 3.94 11.03 13.53
N ALA A 20 4.00 12.37 13.57
CA ALA A 20 3.25 13.17 14.52
C ALA A 20 1.73 13.06 14.32
N ALA A 21 1.26 13.19 13.07
CA ALA A 21 -0.16 13.05 12.73
C ALA A 21 -0.69 11.64 13.05
N ARG A 22 0.13 10.61 12.78
CA ARG A 22 -0.19 9.21 13.09
C ARG A 22 -0.35 9.01 14.60
N LEU A 23 0.57 9.54 15.40
CA LEU A 23 0.51 9.43 16.86
C LEU A 23 -0.73 10.13 17.42
N GLY A 24 -1.02 11.35 16.97
CA GLY A 24 -2.22 12.09 17.38
C GLY A 24 -3.50 11.29 17.13
N LEU A 25 -3.66 10.75 15.92
CA LEU A 25 -4.82 9.92 15.56
C LEU A 25 -4.97 8.67 16.44
N LEU A 26 -3.86 8.07 16.87
CA LEU A 26 -3.88 6.89 17.73
C LEU A 26 -4.21 7.20 19.20
N GLN A 27 -3.97 8.43 19.65
CA GLN A 27 -4.25 8.87 21.02
C GLN A 27 -5.68 9.38 21.22
N GLU A 28 -6.38 9.78 20.15
CA GLU A 28 -7.77 10.22 20.25
C GLU A 28 -8.67 9.10 20.77
N GLU A 29 -9.35 9.27 21.91
CA GLU A 29 -10.13 8.18 22.55
C GLU A 29 -11.51 7.97 21.89
N ASP A 30 -12.12 9.01 21.34
CA ASP A 30 -13.55 9.04 20.94
C ASP A 30 -13.87 8.45 19.55
N ARG A 31 -12.91 7.81 18.86
CA ARG A 31 -13.18 7.20 17.54
C ARG A 31 -13.43 5.70 17.63
N SER A 32 -14.53 5.28 16.99
CA SER A 32 -14.82 3.86 16.75
C SER A 32 -13.71 3.19 15.94
N GLY A 33 -13.50 1.89 16.17
CA GLY A 33 -12.47 1.10 15.49
C GLY A 33 -12.48 1.24 13.96
N PRO A 34 -13.61 1.02 13.26
CA PRO A 34 -13.69 1.16 11.80
C PRO A 34 -13.36 2.57 11.30
N SER A 35 -13.83 3.61 12.00
CA SER A 35 -13.52 5.00 11.66
C SER A 35 -12.02 5.28 11.77
N ARG A 36 -11.42 4.86 12.90
CA ARG A 36 -9.98 5.00 13.13
C ARG A 36 -9.14 4.30 12.07
N ARG A 37 -9.47 3.06 11.70
CA ARG A 37 -8.75 2.32 10.66
C ARG A 37 -8.80 3.03 9.31
N ARG A 38 -9.99 3.51 8.92
CA ARG A 38 -10.17 4.27 7.68
C ARG A 38 -9.35 5.56 7.67
N THR A 39 -9.40 6.34 8.75
CA THR A 39 -8.63 7.58 8.86
C THR A 39 -7.13 7.31 8.86
N LEU A 40 -6.68 6.25 9.54
CA LEU A 40 -5.28 5.84 9.55
C LEU A 40 -4.80 5.41 8.16
N SER A 41 -5.61 4.63 7.44
CA SER A 41 -5.32 4.29 6.04
C SER A 41 -5.22 5.54 5.16
N GLN A 42 -6.19 6.46 5.24
CA GLN A 42 -6.17 7.68 4.43
C GLN A 42 -4.97 8.59 4.74
N LEU A 43 -4.56 8.69 6.00
CA LEU A 43 -3.37 9.43 6.40
C LEU A 43 -2.11 8.81 5.78
N THR A 44 -1.96 7.48 5.89
CA THR A 44 -0.83 6.75 5.32
C THR A 44 -0.84 6.80 3.79
N ASP A 45 -2.02 6.73 3.15
CA ASP A 45 -2.15 6.84 1.69
C ASP A 45 -1.58 8.16 1.17
N ARG A 46 -1.94 9.29 1.81
CA ARG A 46 -1.45 10.61 1.41
C ARG A 46 0.06 10.72 1.54
N TRP A 47 0.60 10.23 2.66
CA TRP A 47 2.05 10.26 2.89
C TRP A 47 2.81 9.39 1.87
N LEU A 48 2.38 8.14 1.65
CA LEU A 48 2.99 7.25 0.67
C LEU A 48 2.86 7.77 -0.77
N ALA A 49 1.73 8.37 -1.12
CA ALA A 49 1.56 9.01 -2.42
C ALA A 49 2.51 10.21 -2.60
N GLY A 50 2.74 10.98 -1.54
CA GLY A 50 3.74 12.06 -1.51
C GLY A 50 5.16 11.55 -1.70
N LEU A 51 5.55 10.47 -0.98
CA LEU A 51 6.84 9.82 -1.17
C LEU A 51 7.01 9.30 -2.60
N PHE A 52 5.98 8.67 -3.16
CA PHE A 52 6.00 8.19 -4.54
C PHE A 52 6.19 9.32 -5.55
N ALA A 53 5.45 10.43 -5.40
CA ALA A 53 5.57 11.58 -6.29
C ALA A 53 6.97 12.20 -6.25
N ALA A 54 7.60 12.26 -5.07
CA ALA A 54 8.98 12.73 -4.92
C ALA A 54 10.00 11.73 -5.51
N ALA A 55 9.77 10.43 -5.34
CA ALA A 55 10.65 9.38 -5.82
C ALA A 55 10.61 9.22 -7.35
N ALA A 56 9.41 9.33 -7.96
CA ALA A 56 9.14 9.09 -9.37
C ALA A 56 8.27 10.20 -10.00
N PRO A 57 8.80 11.42 -10.23
CA PRO A 57 8.01 12.57 -10.70
C PRO A 57 7.25 12.36 -12.02
N ALA A 58 7.79 11.54 -12.93
CA ALA A 58 7.13 11.22 -14.20
C ALA A 58 6.06 10.13 -14.06
N ALA A 59 6.14 9.29 -13.02
CA ALA A 59 5.22 8.20 -12.69
C ALA A 59 4.88 7.19 -13.80
N ARG A 60 5.48 7.27 -14.99
CA ARG A 60 5.18 6.39 -16.13
C ARG A 60 5.78 5.01 -15.90
N GLY A 61 4.98 3.97 -16.16
CA GLY A 61 5.43 2.59 -16.05
C GLY A 61 5.69 2.15 -14.60
N LEU A 62 5.18 2.88 -13.61
CA LEU A 62 5.31 2.59 -12.18
C LEU A 62 3.98 2.81 -11.47
N ALA A 63 3.60 1.92 -10.54
CA ALA A 63 2.44 2.14 -9.69
C ALA A 63 2.66 1.62 -8.27
N LEU A 64 2.29 2.42 -7.27
CA LEU A 64 2.27 2.01 -5.88
C LEU A 64 0.87 1.50 -5.51
N VAL A 65 0.83 0.31 -4.94
CA VAL A 65 -0.41 -0.42 -4.64
C VAL A 65 -0.38 -0.92 -3.21
N ALA A 66 -1.45 -0.68 -2.44
CA ALA A 66 -1.68 -1.35 -1.17
C ALA A 66 -2.40 -2.68 -1.40
N VAL A 67 -2.04 -3.73 -0.66
CA VAL A 67 -2.67 -5.06 -0.78
C VAL A 67 -3.20 -5.54 0.57
N GLY A 68 -3.96 -6.64 0.58
CA GLY A 68 -4.47 -7.24 1.82
C GLY A 68 -5.29 -6.27 2.69
N GLY A 69 -5.05 -6.31 4.00
CA GLY A 69 -5.80 -5.47 4.96
C GLY A 69 -5.61 -3.97 4.73
N TYR A 70 -4.42 -3.55 4.33
CA TYR A 70 -4.19 -2.15 3.99
C TYR A 70 -4.87 -1.77 2.65
N GLY A 71 -4.88 -2.70 1.69
CA GLY A 71 -5.64 -2.60 0.45
C GLY A 71 -7.13 -2.33 0.69
N ARG A 72 -7.74 -2.98 1.70
CA ARG A 72 -9.14 -2.74 2.11
C ARG A 72 -9.38 -1.43 2.88
N GLY A 73 -8.33 -0.68 3.21
CA GLY A 73 -8.43 0.53 4.03
C GLY A 73 -8.71 0.21 5.51
N GLU A 74 -8.20 -0.92 6.00
CA GLU A 74 -8.41 -1.43 7.35
C GLU A 74 -7.11 -1.40 8.18
N LEU A 75 -6.26 -0.40 7.96
CA LEU A 75 -4.98 -0.32 8.65
C LEU A 75 -5.17 -0.20 10.17
N SER A 76 -4.47 -1.01 10.93
CA SER A 76 -4.53 -1.06 12.40
C SER A 76 -3.24 -0.47 13.02
N PRO A 77 -3.23 -0.08 14.31
CA PRO A 77 -2.11 0.66 14.90
C PRO A 77 -0.74 -0.03 14.81
N ARG A 78 -0.72 -1.38 14.74
CA ARG A 78 0.50 -2.20 14.67
C ARG A 78 0.50 -3.18 13.49
N SER A 79 -0.41 -3.02 12.53
CA SER A 79 -0.36 -3.86 11.33
C SER A 79 0.74 -3.39 10.40
N ASP A 80 1.33 -4.33 9.68
CA ASP A 80 2.30 -4.07 8.63
C ASP A 80 1.66 -3.25 7.50
N LEU A 81 2.48 -2.48 6.79
CA LEU A 81 2.10 -1.90 5.51
C LEU A 81 2.37 -2.93 4.42
N ASP A 82 1.33 -3.50 3.84
CA ASP A 82 1.47 -4.44 2.72
C ASP A 82 1.47 -3.66 1.39
N LEU A 83 2.64 -3.52 0.77
CA LEU A 83 2.86 -2.67 -0.40
C LEU A 83 3.40 -3.45 -1.61
N LEU A 84 2.94 -3.07 -2.80
CA LEU A 84 3.44 -3.57 -4.07
C LEU A 84 3.81 -2.39 -4.95
N LEU A 85 5.08 -2.32 -5.35
CA LEU A 85 5.54 -1.44 -6.42
C LEU A 85 5.48 -2.20 -7.75
N LEU A 86 4.51 -1.86 -8.58
CA LEU A 86 4.40 -2.37 -9.94
C LEU A 86 5.30 -1.59 -10.89
N HIS A 87 5.88 -2.29 -11.86
CA HIS A 87 6.57 -1.68 -12.99
C HIS A 87 6.28 -2.37 -14.32
N ASP A 88 6.46 -1.67 -15.44
CA ASP A 88 6.27 -2.24 -16.80
C ASP A 88 7.50 -3.00 -17.34
N GLY A 89 8.64 -2.91 -16.65
CA GLY A 89 9.89 -3.57 -17.01
C GLY A 89 10.83 -2.73 -17.88
N SER A 90 10.47 -1.49 -18.21
CA SER A 90 11.24 -0.65 -19.13
C SER A 90 12.54 -0.07 -18.55
N ALA A 91 12.66 0.09 -17.23
CA ALA A 91 13.82 0.74 -16.60
C ALA A 91 14.19 0.16 -15.22
N PRO A 92 14.74 -1.07 -15.14
CA PRO A 92 14.98 -1.78 -13.87
C PRO A 92 15.79 -1.00 -12.82
N ASP A 93 16.87 -0.33 -13.22
CA ASP A 93 17.71 0.44 -12.29
C ASP A 93 16.95 1.64 -11.69
N ALA A 94 16.10 2.29 -12.49
CA ALA A 94 15.25 3.37 -12.03
C ALA A 94 14.17 2.86 -11.06
N VAL A 95 13.63 1.66 -11.30
CA VAL A 95 12.68 1.00 -10.38
C VAL A 95 13.33 0.76 -9.02
N ALA A 96 14.56 0.24 -8.99
CA ALA A 96 15.28 -0.01 -7.73
C ALA A 96 15.52 1.28 -6.94
N ALA A 97 15.94 2.35 -7.61
CA ALA A 97 16.13 3.65 -6.96
C ALA A 97 14.81 4.25 -6.41
N VAL A 98 13.69 4.03 -7.11
CA VAL A 98 12.36 4.45 -6.63
C VAL A 98 11.93 3.61 -5.42
N ALA A 99 12.15 2.30 -5.47
CA ALA A 99 11.87 1.39 -4.37
C ALA A 99 12.60 1.82 -3.09
N ASP A 100 13.91 2.08 -3.16
CA ASP A 100 14.70 2.57 -2.02
C ASP A 100 14.11 3.85 -1.42
N ARG A 101 13.76 4.83 -2.27
CA ARG A 101 13.17 6.11 -1.82
C ARG A 101 11.78 5.95 -1.21
N LEU A 102 11.08 4.85 -1.46
CA LEU A 102 9.80 4.55 -0.84
C LEU A 102 9.97 3.80 0.48
N TRP A 103 10.86 2.81 0.52
CA TRP A 103 10.95 1.87 1.64
C TRP A 103 11.78 2.41 2.80
N TYR A 104 12.90 3.10 2.53
CA TYR A 104 13.74 3.64 3.61
C TYR A 104 12.99 4.60 4.53
N PRO A 105 12.19 5.58 4.03
CA PRO A 105 11.39 6.43 4.90
C PRO A 105 10.39 5.67 5.79
N VAL A 106 9.88 4.53 5.34
CA VAL A 106 8.99 3.67 6.14
C VAL A 106 9.75 2.97 7.26
N TRP A 107 10.91 2.40 6.93
CA TRP A 107 11.78 1.74 7.90
C TRP A 107 12.39 2.71 8.91
N ASP A 108 12.79 3.90 8.48
CA ASP A 108 13.38 4.93 9.34
C ASP A 108 12.39 5.42 10.42
N LEU A 109 11.08 5.35 10.13
CA LEU A 109 10.01 5.61 11.10
C LEU A 109 9.70 4.40 12.01
N GLY A 110 10.38 3.27 11.82
CA GLY A 110 10.17 2.04 12.58
C GLY A 110 8.83 1.35 12.27
N LEU A 111 8.21 1.65 11.12
CA LEU A 111 7.00 0.97 10.69
C LEU A 111 7.33 -0.40 10.12
N ALA A 112 6.49 -1.39 10.43
CA ALA A 112 6.57 -2.70 9.79
C ALA A 112 6.07 -2.61 8.34
N LEU A 113 6.82 -3.22 7.43
CA LEU A 113 6.61 -3.15 5.98
C LEU A 113 6.78 -4.55 5.39
N ASP A 114 5.72 -5.07 4.78
CA ASP A 114 5.80 -6.18 3.84
C ASP A 114 5.69 -5.59 2.43
N HIS A 115 6.70 -5.81 1.59
CA HIS A 115 6.75 -5.17 0.28
C HIS A 115 7.26 -6.10 -0.81
N SER A 116 6.85 -5.81 -2.04
CA SER A 116 7.41 -6.43 -3.23
C SER A 116 7.51 -5.45 -4.39
N VAL A 117 8.46 -5.71 -5.29
CA VAL A 117 8.65 -4.98 -6.54
C VAL A 117 8.50 -5.97 -7.67
N ARG A 118 7.49 -5.80 -8.54
CA ARG A 118 7.15 -6.80 -9.56
C ARG A 118 6.57 -6.16 -10.82
N THR A 119 6.74 -6.81 -11.94
CA THR A 119 5.84 -6.63 -13.09
C THR A 119 4.46 -7.22 -12.81
N PRO A 120 3.39 -6.82 -13.53
CA PRO A 120 2.09 -7.48 -13.44
C PRO A 120 2.17 -8.99 -13.74
N ALA A 121 3.06 -9.41 -14.64
CA ALA A 121 3.25 -10.82 -14.98
C ALA A 121 3.88 -11.61 -13.82
N GLU A 122 4.90 -11.06 -13.16
CA GLU A 122 5.50 -11.68 -11.98
C GLU A 122 4.52 -11.73 -10.80
N ALA A 123 3.76 -10.66 -10.58
CA ALA A 123 2.73 -10.63 -9.55
C ALA A 123 1.67 -11.73 -9.79
N GLY A 124 1.20 -11.89 -11.02
CA GLY A 124 0.28 -12.96 -11.41
C GLY A 124 0.88 -14.36 -11.23
N LYS A 125 2.15 -14.56 -11.61
CA LYS A 125 2.84 -15.84 -11.43
C LYS A 125 2.92 -16.22 -9.94
N THR A 126 3.34 -15.31 -9.07
CA THR A 126 3.39 -15.61 -7.62
C THR A 126 2.01 -15.85 -7.04
N ALA A 127 0.98 -15.16 -7.52
CA ALA A 127 -0.41 -15.39 -7.10
C ALA A 127 -0.89 -16.81 -7.45
N ALA A 128 -0.50 -17.32 -8.62
CA ALA A 128 -0.82 -18.69 -9.02
C ALA A 128 -0.12 -19.74 -8.14
N GLU A 129 1.08 -19.44 -7.62
CA GLU A 129 1.89 -20.34 -6.81
C GLU A 129 1.55 -20.28 -5.30
N ASP A 130 1.08 -19.14 -4.79
CA ASP A 130 0.81 -18.91 -3.36
C ASP A 130 -0.60 -18.34 -3.12
N LEU A 131 -1.42 -19.06 -2.35
CA LEU A 131 -2.79 -18.68 -2.06
C LEU A 131 -2.88 -17.39 -1.26
N LYS A 132 -1.97 -17.15 -0.32
CA LYS A 132 -1.97 -15.92 0.48
C LYS A 132 -1.71 -14.70 -0.38
N VAL A 133 -0.77 -14.82 -1.33
CA VAL A 133 -0.48 -13.76 -2.31
C VAL A 133 -1.70 -13.51 -3.19
N GLN A 134 -2.32 -14.56 -3.72
CA GLN A 134 -3.56 -14.44 -4.51
C GLN A 134 -4.65 -13.67 -3.76
N LEU A 135 -4.91 -14.03 -2.51
CA LEU A 135 -5.93 -13.39 -1.67
C LEU A 135 -5.57 -11.93 -1.38
N GLY A 136 -4.31 -11.63 -1.06
CA GLY A 136 -3.85 -10.27 -0.83
C GLY A 136 -4.02 -9.37 -2.06
N LEU A 137 -3.77 -9.90 -3.26
CA LEU A 137 -3.90 -9.18 -4.52
C LEU A 137 -5.35 -8.93 -4.94
N LEU A 138 -6.34 -9.70 -4.44
CA LEU A 138 -7.76 -9.38 -4.66
C LEU A 138 -8.12 -8.01 -4.06
N ASP A 139 -7.44 -7.64 -2.98
CA ASP A 139 -7.59 -6.37 -2.28
C ASP A 139 -6.66 -5.25 -2.81
N ALA A 140 -5.98 -5.47 -3.96
CA ALA A 140 -5.04 -4.50 -4.53
C ALA A 140 -5.68 -3.13 -4.77
N ARG A 141 -5.29 -2.11 -4.01
CA ARG A 141 -5.82 -0.74 -4.10
C ARG A 141 -4.74 0.21 -4.57
N HIS A 142 -5.03 0.93 -5.65
CA HIS A 142 -4.13 1.94 -6.19
C HIS A 142 -3.89 3.06 -5.17
N LEU A 143 -2.63 3.40 -4.92
CA LEU A 143 -2.22 4.55 -4.11
C LEU A 143 -1.70 5.69 -4.99
N ALA A 144 -0.78 5.39 -5.93
CA ALA A 144 -0.17 6.39 -6.79
C ALA A 144 0.42 5.78 -8.07
N GLY A 145 0.68 6.63 -9.07
CA GLY A 145 1.36 6.27 -10.31
C GLY A 145 0.43 5.89 -11.46
N ASP A 146 0.88 4.96 -12.30
CA ASP A 146 0.16 4.50 -13.48
C ASP A 146 -1.01 3.58 -13.09
N LEU A 147 -2.22 4.14 -13.13
CA LEU A 147 -3.46 3.43 -12.83
C LEU A 147 -3.70 2.22 -13.76
N THR A 148 -3.13 2.22 -14.97
CA THR A 148 -3.34 1.12 -15.93
C THR A 148 -2.69 -0.17 -15.45
N LEU A 149 -1.50 -0.09 -14.83
CA LEU A 149 -0.82 -1.25 -14.23
C LEU A 149 -1.65 -1.86 -13.11
N THR A 150 -2.21 -1.02 -12.23
CA THR A 150 -3.03 -1.50 -11.11
C THR A 150 -4.33 -2.12 -11.58
N THR A 151 -5.02 -1.45 -12.52
CA THR A 151 -6.28 -1.95 -13.10
C THR A 151 -6.07 -3.25 -13.87
N GLY A 152 -4.99 -3.34 -14.64
CA GLY A 152 -4.60 -4.54 -15.37
C GLY A 152 -4.36 -5.72 -14.43
N LEU A 153 -3.57 -5.52 -13.37
CA LEU A 153 -3.32 -6.53 -12.34
C LEU A 153 -4.62 -7.01 -11.69
N ARG A 154 -5.47 -6.09 -11.23
CA ARG A 154 -6.75 -6.43 -10.57
C ARG A 154 -7.64 -7.28 -11.48
N THR A 155 -7.72 -6.92 -12.75
CA THR A 155 -8.49 -7.68 -13.75
C THR A 155 -7.97 -9.10 -13.90
N ALA A 156 -6.66 -9.26 -14.05
CA ALA A 156 -6.02 -10.57 -14.21
C ALA A 156 -6.19 -11.45 -12.96
N VAL A 157 -5.87 -10.91 -11.78
CA VAL A 157 -5.96 -11.62 -10.49
C VAL A 157 -7.39 -12.09 -10.22
N LEU A 158 -8.39 -11.26 -10.52
CA LEU A 158 -9.80 -11.63 -10.32
C LEU A 158 -10.25 -12.73 -11.30
N ALA A 159 -9.81 -12.66 -12.56
CA ALA A 159 -10.09 -13.70 -13.55
C ALA A 159 -9.45 -15.03 -13.13
N ASP A 160 -8.19 -15.00 -12.71
CA ASP A 160 -7.46 -16.18 -12.25
C ASP A 160 -8.12 -16.79 -11.01
N TRP A 161 -8.50 -15.98 -10.02
CA TRP A 161 -9.23 -16.45 -8.85
C TRP A 161 -10.53 -17.15 -9.25
N ARG A 162 -11.35 -16.56 -10.13
CA ARG A 162 -12.61 -17.17 -10.58
C ARG A 162 -12.40 -18.51 -11.27
N ASN A 163 -11.36 -18.61 -12.10
CA ASN A 163 -11.04 -19.85 -12.83
C ASN A 163 -10.52 -20.96 -11.90
N GLN A 164 -9.77 -20.58 -10.85
CA GLN A 164 -9.10 -21.53 -9.98
C GLN A 164 -9.86 -21.80 -8.66
N ALA A 165 -10.82 -20.96 -8.29
CA ALA A 165 -11.52 -21.02 -7.00
C ALA A 165 -12.04 -22.42 -6.65
N PRO A 166 -12.73 -23.17 -7.53
CA PRO A 166 -13.20 -24.52 -7.19
C PRO A 166 -12.09 -25.46 -6.71
N ARG A 167 -10.87 -25.30 -7.23
CA ARG A 167 -9.70 -26.10 -6.85
C ARG A 167 -9.01 -25.57 -5.59
N ARG A 168 -9.03 -24.25 -5.37
CA ARG A 168 -8.33 -23.59 -4.25
C ARG A 168 -9.19 -23.42 -2.99
N LEU A 169 -10.51 -23.59 -3.07
CA LEU A 169 -11.39 -23.48 -1.91
C LEU A 169 -11.06 -24.46 -0.77
N PRO A 170 -10.67 -25.73 -1.02
CA PRO A 170 -10.20 -26.61 0.05
C PRO A 170 -8.94 -26.08 0.75
N GLU A 171 -7.95 -25.60 -0.01
CA GLU A 171 -6.72 -24.98 0.52
C GLU A 171 -7.05 -23.75 1.39
N LEU A 172 -7.99 -22.91 0.95
CA LEU A 172 -8.47 -21.77 1.73
C LEU A 172 -9.16 -22.20 3.03
N ARG A 173 -9.99 -23.24 2.98
CA ARG A 173 -10.65 -23.77 4.18
C ARG A 173 -9.62 -24.25 5.19
N ASP A 174 -8.62 -25.01 4.74
CA ASP A 174 -7.60 -25.56 5.61
C ASP A 174 -6.75 -24.43 6.23
N LEU A 175 -6.40 -23.41 5.44
CA LEU A 175 -5.71 -22.20 5.92
C LEU A 175 -6.52 -21.42 6.97
N CYS A 176 -7.84 -21.36 6.83
CA CYS A 176 -8.72 -20.75 7.83
C CYS A 176 -8.79 -21.58 9.11
N ALA A 177 -8.78 -22.92 9.01
CA ALA A 177 -8.82 -23.81 10.16
C ALA A 177 -7.53 -23.73 11.00
N ASP A 178 -6.37 -23.62 10.36
CA ASP A 178 -5.06 -23.49 11.05
C ASP A 178 -4.91 -22.16 11.82
N ARG A 179 -5.79 -21.19 11.59
CA ARG A 179 -5.78 -19.86 12.23
C ARG A 179 -6.81 -19.71 13.35
N ALA A 180 -7.70 -20.69 13.52
CA ALA A 180 -8.77 -20.69 14.53
C ALA A 180 -8.28 -21.32 15.84
#